data_AF-A0A1H1PZP4-F1
#
_entry.id   AF-A0A1H1PZP4-F1
#
_cell.length_a   1.000
_cell.length_b   1.000
_cell.length_c   1.000
_cell.angle_alpha   90.00
_cell.angle_beta   90.00
_cell.angle_gamma   90.00
#
_symmetry.space_group_name_H-M   'P 1'
#
loop_
_entity.id
_entity.type
_entity.pdbx_description
1 polymer ?
#
loop_
_entity_poly.entity_id
_entity_poly.type
_entity_poly.pdbx_seq_one_letter_code
_entity_poly.pdbx_strand_id
1 'polypeptide(L)'
;MSDNTRRDVTSEDFDDLPEVPTYTGETGSTKVPTPPQDIYQRTGKAAPTEVFPASPTPAPAPAAAPAAVPFAGEPTEYLAPGEAGPLGEEVVAEPLARRGTTDFGLLLLRVLVGGYLILDALKVFFGLGGSAGIAGLEGEFAAYPYGEALAVVVPTLELAAGVFLVLGLLAPVAALVALAVTGFLLAHVVAASPAGANPFTWDAAVWLAVFVFAASLVLQFTGPGLYGVDAGRSWARRPLASSWICAALGVAAAGVMWWFGTGINPLA
;
A
#
# COMPACT_ATOMS: atom_id res chain seq x y z
N MET A 1 20.66 51.62 35.92
CA MET A 1 20.54 50.78 34.72
C MET A 1 19.20 50.08 34.81
N SER A 2 18.39 50.28 33.78
CA SER A 2 16.94 50.06 33.68
C SER A 2 16.53 48.60 33.57
N ASP A 3 15.62 48.17 34.44
CA ASP A 3 14.84 46.94 34.30
C ASP A 3 13.84 47.10 33.14
N ASN A 4 13.89 46.16 32.19
CA ASN A 4 13.08 46.19 30.97
C ASN A 4 11.97 45.11 31.06
N THR A 5 10.76 45.60 31.31
CA THR A 5 9.48 45.20 30.70
C THR A 5 9.08 43.71 30.70
N ARG A 6 8.34 43.32 31.74
CA ARG A 6 7.18 42.43 31.59
C ARG A 6 6.01 43.04 32.34
N ARG A 7 5.02 43.56 31.61
CA ARG A 7 3.72 43.92 32.17
C ARG A 7 2.80 42.72 31.96
N ASP A 8 2.11 42.31 33.02
CA ASP A 8 1.10 41.25 32.94
C ASP A 8 -0.11 41.76 32.13
N VAL A 9 -0.64 40.87 31.29
CA VAL A 9 -1.81 41.12 30.44
C VAL A 9 -3.03 41.29 31.35
N THR A 10 -3.71 42.42 31.21
CA THR A 10 -4.92 42.75 31.97
C THR A 10 -6.15 42.63 31.09
N SER A 11 -7.34 42.52 31.69
CA SER A 11 -8.61 42.41 30.94
C SER A 11 -8.85 43.58 29.98
N GLU A 12 -8.28 44.75 30.28
CA GLU A 12 -8.36 45.97 29.46
C GLU A 12 -7.62 45.83 28.11
N ASP A 13 -6.66 44.89 27.99
CA ASP A 13 -5.94 44.64 26.71
C ASP A 13 -6.81 43.94 25.66
N PHE A 14 -8.04 43.53 26.02
CA PHE A 14 -9.00 42.85 25.14
C PHE A 14 -10.16 43.74 24.69
N ASP A 15 -10.22 44.99 25.16
CA ASP A 15 -11.33 45.92 24.86
C ASP A 15 -11.24 46.51 23.43
N ASP A 16 -10.05 46.52 22.81
CA ASP A 16 -9.79 47.10 21.49
C ASP A 16 -9.72 46.06 20.34
N LEU A 17 -10.18 44.82 20.57
CA LEU A 17 -10.24 43.82 19.51
C LEU A 17 -11.44 44.08 18.57
N PRO A 18 -11.28 43.89 17.25
CA PRO A 18 -12.41 44.00 16.33
C PRO A 18 -13.50 43.01 16.74
N GLU A 19 -14.70 43.55 16.99
CA GLU A 19 -15.84 42.81 17.51
C GLU A 19 -16.12 41.58 16.64
N VAL A 20 -16.03 40.39 17.25
CA VAL A 20 -16.26 39.13 16.55
C VAL A 20 -17.75 39.10 16.17
N PRO A 21 -18.12 38.94 14.89
CA PRO A 21 -19.52 38.98 14.49
C PRO A 21 -20.33 37.93 15.25
N THR A 22 -21.22 38.40 16.13
CA THR A 22 -22.22 37.54 16.77
C THR A 22 -23.31 37.27 15.75
N TYR A 23 -23.57 35.98 15.49
CA TYR A 23 -24.67 35.58 14.63
C TYR A 23 -25.99 35.82 15.37
N THR A 24 -26.55 37.01 15.21
CA THR A 24 -27.93 37.31 15.57
C THR A 24 -28.81 36.88 14.39
N GLY A 25 -29.44 35.72 14.52
CA GLY A 25 -30.45 35.28 13.57
C GLY A 25 -31.73 36.08 13.78
N GLU A 26 -31.91 37.19 13.07
CA GLU A 26 -33.24 37.76 12.90
C GLU A 26 -33.38 38.60 11.62
N THR A 27 -34.60 38.53 11.12
CA THR A 27 -35.09 38.82 9.77
C THR A 27 -35.24 40.31 9.46
N GLY A 28 -34.75 40.77 8.29
CA GLY A 28 -35.21 42.02 7.68
C GLY A 28 -34.28 42.69 6.67
N SER A 29 -34.50 42.44 5.38
CA SER A 29 -34.39 43.34 4.19
C SER A 29 -33.17 44.29 4.02
N THR A 30 -32.48 44.43 2.89
CA THR A 30 -32.70 44.08 1.49
C THR A 30 -31.35 44.15 0.77
N LYS A 31 -30.86 43.03 0.24
CA LYS A 31 -30.03 42.92 -0.97
C LYS A 31 -30.11 41.44 -1.38
N VAL A 32 -30.62 41.18 -2.58
CA VAL A 32 -30.84 39.83 -3.12
C VAL A 32 -29.55 39.01 -2.97
N PRO A 33 -29.54 37.90 -2.22
CA PRO A 33 -28.41 36.99 -2.18
C PRO A 33 -28.53 35.99 -3.33
N THR A 34 -27.41 35.74 -4.00
CA THR A 34 -27.21 34.49 -4.73
C THR A 34 -27.46 33.34 -3.75
N PRO A 35 -28.26 32.31 -4.09
CA PRO A 35 -28.55 31.22 -3.17
C PRO A 35 -27.24 30.50 -2.79
N PRO A 36 -27.09 30.04 -1.53
CA PRO A 36 -25.94 29.24 -1.15
C PRO A 36 -25.94 28.00 -2.04
N GLN A 37 -24.87 27.80 -2.79
CA GLN A 37 -24.66 26.57 -3.54
C GLN A 37 -24.63 25.41 -2.53
N ASP A 38 -25.57 24.50 -2.69
CA ASP A 38 -25.72 23.32 -1.84
C ASP A 38 -24.40 22.52 -1.81
N ILE A 39 -23.97 22.07 -0.62
CA ILE A 39 -22.69 21.38 -0.39
C ILE A 39 -22.57 20.14 -1.30
N TYR A 40 -23.70 19.51 -1.62
CA TYR A 40 -23.79 18.36 -2.51
C TYR A 40 -23.47 18.71 -3.98
N GLN A 41 -23.82 19.93 -4.43
CA GLN A 41 -23.48 20.41 -5.77
C GLN A 41 -21.99 20.75 -5.91
N ARG A 42 -21.34 21.23 -4.84
CA ARG A 42 -19.89 21.54 -4.84
C ARG A 42 -19.01 20.29 -4.91
N THR A 43 -19.50 19.15 -4.42
CA THR A 43 -18.73 17.90 -4.30
C THR A 43 -19.08 16.86 -5.37
N GLY A 44 -20.01 17.16 -6.29
CA GLY A 44 -20.43 16.24 -7.34
C GLY A 44 -21.15 14.98 -6.83
N LYS A 45 -21.67 15.03 -5.60
CA LYS A 45 -22.37 13.91 -4.96
C LYS A 45 -23.88 14.17 -4.97
N ALA A 46 -24.68 13.14 -5.25
CA ALA A 46 -26.13 13.23 -5.13
C ALA A 46 -26.53 13.47 -3.66
N ALA A 47 -27.50 14.37 -3.44
CA ALA A 47 -28.06 14.61 -2.11
C ALA A 47 -28.77 13.34 -1.59
N PRO A 48 -28.78 13.09 -0.26
CA PRO A 48 -29.46 11.93 0.31
C PRO A 48 -30.97 12.00 0.05
N THR A 49 -31.55 10.94 -0.53
CA THR A 49 -33.00 10.78 -0.64
C THR A 49 -33.54 10.24 0.68
N GLU A 50 -34.44 10.96 1.35
CA GLU A 50 -35.16 10.44 2.51
C GLU A 50 -36.10 9.31 2.07
N VAL A 51 -35.96 8.13 2.68
CA VAL A 51 -36.86 6.98 2.47
C VAL A 51 -37.76 6.86 3.70
N PHE A 52 -39.04 7.16 3.54
CA PHE A 52 -40.03 6.97 4.60
C PHE A 52 -40.43 5.48 4.70
N PRO A 53 -40.60 4.94 5.92
CA PRO A 53 -41.15 3.60 6.11
C PRO A 53 -42.59 3.54 5.59
N ALA A 54 -42.91 2.52 4.80
CA ALA A 54 -44.28 2.26 4.37
C ALA A 54 -45.12 1.76 5.55
N SER A 55 -46.21 2.46 5.86
CA SER A 55 -47.18 2.04 6.87
C SER A 55 -47.84 0.70 6.47
N PRO A 56 -48.01 -0.25 7.40
CA PRO A 56 -48.67 -1.51 7.09
C PRO A 56 -50.18 -1.33 6.86
N THR A 57 -50.66 -1.74 5.70
CA THR A 57 -52.10 -1.85 5.39
C THR A 57 -52.73 -2.95 6.25
N PRO A 58 -53.87 -2.70 6.93
CA PRO A 58 -54.56 -3.75 7.68
C PRO A 58 -55.15 -4.81 6.75
N ALA A 59 -54.82 -6.08 7.00
CA ALA A 59 -55.44 -7.21 6.32
C ALA A 59 -56.86 -7.48 6.87
N PRO A 60 -57.88 -7.73 6.02
CA PRO A 60 -59.17 -8.25 6.47
C PRO A 60 -59.12 -9.76 6.71
N ALA A 61 -59.71 -10.21 7.82
CA ALA A 61 -59.88 -11.62 8.20
C ALA A 61 -61.22 -12.20 7.66
N PRO A 62 -61.51 -13.52 7.74
CA PRO A 62 -61.74 -14.39 6.57
C PRO A 62 -63.19 -14.92 6.42
N ALA A 63 -63.56 -15.39 5.22
CA ALA A 63 -64.77 -16.19 5.02
C ALA A 63 -64.59 -17.31 3.96
N ALA A 64 -64.63 -18.55 4.48
CA ALA A 64 -65.09 -19.85 3.94
C ALA A 64 -64.83 -20.28 2.47
N ALA A 65 -64.13 -21.41 2.34
CA ALA A 65 -63.99 -22.28 1.15
C ALA A 65 -65.21 -23.21 0.93
N PRO A 66 -65.30 -23.92 -0.22
CA PRO A 66 -64.95 -25.35 -0.17
C PRO A 66 -64.28 -26.01 -1.41
N ALA A 67 -63.49 -27.06 -1.09
CA ALA A 67 -63.18 -28.35 -1.77
C ALA A 67 -62.54 -28.38 -3.19
N ALA A 68 -61.28 -28.82 -3.44
CA ALA A 68 -60.58 -30.15 -3.28
C ALA A 68 -60.93 -31.14 -4.42
N VAL A 69 -60.06 -31.90 -5.14
CA VAL A 69 -58.71 -32.57 -5.00
C VAL A 69 -58.38 -33.25 -6.38
N PRO A 70 -57.30 -34.08 -6.65
CA PRO A 70 -56.09 -34.54 -5.89
C PRO A 70 -54.73 -34.40 -6.68
N PHE A 71 -53.54 -34.18 -6.08
CA PHE A 71 -52.61 -35.04 -5.29
C PHE A 71 -51.47 -35.72 -6.10
N ALA A 72 -50.22 -35.40 -5.76
CA ALA A 72 -49.06 -36.30 -5.74
C ALA A 72 -48.08 -35.76 -4.67
N GLY A 73 -47.79 -36.55 -3.63
CA GLY A 73 -47.28 -36.08 -2.33
C GLY A 73 -45.77 -36.23 -2.06
N GLU A 74 -45.30 -35.30 -1.21
CA GLU A 74 -44.56 -35.43 0.07
C GLU A 74 -43.22 -36.22 0.19
N PRO A 75 -42.31 -35.87 1.15
CA PRO A 75 -42.58 -35.15 2.41
C PRO A 75 -41.68 -33.94 2.75
N THR A 76 -42.29 -33.05 3.54
CA THR A 76 -41.65 -31.96 4.28
C THR A 76 -40.98 -32.51 5.54
N GLU A 77 -39.71 -32.18 5.75
CA GLU A 77 -39.06 -32.34 7.05
C GLU A 77 -39.28 -31.06 7.86
N TYR A 78 -40.07 -31.18 8.93
CA TYR A 78 -40.40 -30.13 9.87
C TYR A 78 -39.22 -29.94 10.83
N LEU A 79 -38.37 -28.93 10.61
CA LEU A 79 -37.33 -28.58 11.57
C LEU A 79 -37.94 -27.79 12.74
N ALA A 80 -37.82 -28.37 13.93
CA ALA A 80 -38.20 -27.81 15.22
C ALA A 80 -37.50 -26.46 15.50
N PRO A 81 -37.99 -25.65 16.46
CA PRO A 81 -37.31 -24.43 16.90
C PRO A 81 -35.98 -24.80 17.58
N GLY A 82 -34.91 -24.85 16.79
CA GLY A 82 -33.55 -25.13 17.22
C GLY A 82 -32.87 -23.87 17.77
N GLU A 83 -32.19 -24.07 18.89
CA GLU A 83 -31.41 -23.13 19.69
C GLU A 83 -30.80 -21.92 18.96
N ALA A 84 -30.86 -20.77 19.64
CA ALA A 84 -30.02 -19.62 19.36
C ALA A 84 -28.53 -20.00 19.45
N GLY A 85 -27.97 -20.46 18.33
CA GLY A 85 -26.53 -20.47 18.13
C GLY A 85 -26.00 -19.04 18.20
N PRO A 86 -24.77 -18.82 18.73
CA PRO A 86 -24.22 -17.48 18.83
C PRO A 86 -24.22 -16.87 17.44
N LEU A 87 -24.85 -15.70 17.30
CA LEU A 87 -24.85 -14.90 16.08
C LEU A 87 -23.40 -14.85 15.58
N GLY A 88 -23.12 -15.61 14.53
CA GLY A 88 -21.90 -15.43 13.77
C GLY A 88 -21.95 -13.98 13.34
N GLU A 89 -21.08 -13.16 13.91
CA GLU A 89 -20.94 -11.78 13.52
C GLU A 89 -20.63 -11.80 12.03
N GLU A 90 -21.66 -11.51 11.24
CA GLU A 90 -21.54 -11.37 9.80
C GLU A 90 -20.64 -10.15 9.64
N VAL A 91 -19.34 -10.41 9.49
CA VAL A 91 -18.33 -9.38 9.27
C VAL A 91 -18.78 -8.69 7.99
N VAL A 92 -19.47 -7.57 8.16
CA VAL A 92 -19.89 -6.68 7.09
C VAL A 92 -18.62 -6.39 6.31
N ALA A 93 -18.45 -7.04 5.17
CA ALA A 93 -17.32 -6.83 4.31
C ALA A 93 -17.40 -5.38 3.89
N GLU A 94 -16.61 -4.52 4.54
CA GLU A 94 -16.66 -3.09 4.27
C GLU A 94 -16.54 -2.89 2.76
N PRO A 95 -17.44 -2.10 2.16
CA PRO A 95 -17.48 -1.91 0.72
C PRO A 95 -16.10 -1.44 0.29
N LEU A 96 -15.48 -2.23 -0.59
CA LEU A 96 -14.14 -2.02 -1.06
C LEU A 96 -14.10 -0.62 -1.67
N ALA A 97 -13.48 0.33 -0.96
CA ALA A 97 -13.32 1.69 -1.48
C ALA A 97 -12.70 1.53 -2.88
N ARG A 98 -13.43 1.95 -3.93
CA ARG A 98 -13.01 1.77 -5.31
C ARG A 98 -11.75 2.60 -5.53
N ARG A 99 -10.60 1.99 -5.26
CA ARG A 99 -9.30 2.41 -5.73
C ARG A 99 -9.38 2.31 -7.24
N GLY A 100 -9.39 3.46 -7.92
CA GLY A 100 -9.61 3.55 -9.37
C GLY A 100 -8.44 2.92 -10.15
N THR A 101 -7.60 3.75 -10.76
CA THR A 101 -6.44 3.29 -11.55
C THR A 101 -5.21 2.98 -10.70
N THR A 102 -5.25 3.22 -9.38
CA THR A 102 -4.11 3.01 -8.47
C THR A 102 -3.65 1.56 -8.46
N ASP A 103 -4.57 0.59 -8.41
CA ASP A 103 -4.21 -0.83 -8.42
C ASP A 103 -3.59 -1.27 -9.75
N PHE A 104 -3.99 -0.66 -10.85
CA PHE A 104 -3.35 -0.88 -12.15
C PHE A 104 -1.94 -0.28 -12.18
N GLY A 105 -1.74 0.91 -11.62
CA GLY A 105 -0.40 1.49 -11.45
C GLY A 105 0.51 0.61 -10.60
N LEU A 106 -0.02 -0.03 -9.55
CA LEU A 106 0.72 -0.99 -8.72
C LEU A 106 1.05 -2.28 -9.47
N LEU A 107 0.13 -2.79 -10.28
CA LEU A 107 0.41 -3.92 -11.19
C LEU A 107 1.59 -3.56 -12.09
N LEU A 108 1.53 -2.40 -12.76
CA LEU A 108 2.56 -1.96 -13.69
C LEU A 108 3.90 -1.81 -12.97
N LEU A 109 3.94 -1.19 -11.80
CA LEU A 109 5.16 -1.08 -11.00
C LEU A 109 5.74 -2.46 -10.67
N ARG A 110 4.91 -3.43 -10.27
CA ARG A 110 5.34 -4.81 -9.99
C ARG A 110 5.90 -5.51 -11.23
N VAL A 111 5.25 -5.36 -12.38
CA VAL A 111 5.70 -5.98 -13.63
C VAL A 111 6.98 -5.34 -14.13
N LEU A 112 7.13 -4.02 -14.02
CA LEU A 112 8.35 -3.33 -14.47
C LEU A 112 9.54 -3.65 -13.56
N VAL A 113 9.38 -3.53 -12.24
CA VAL A 113 10.46 -3.83 -11.28
C VAL A 113 10.75 -5.32 -11.28
N GLY A 114 9.73 -6.16 -11.11
CA GLY A 114 9.92 -7.62 -11.07
C GLY A 114 10.39 -8.19 -12.41
N GLY A 115 9.90 -7.65 -13.53
CA GLY A 115 10.37 -8.00 -14.87
C GLY A 115 11.82 -7.58 -15.11
N TYR A 116 12.24 -6.39 -14.62
CA TYR A 116 13.64 -5.99 -14.65
C TYR A 116 14.51 -7.01 -13.90
N LEU A 117 14.17 -7.34 -12.65
CA LEU A 117 14.93 -8.30 -11.83
C LEU A 117 15.00 -9.69 -12.48
N ILE A 118 13.88 -10.18 -13.03
CA ILE A 118 13.85 -11.46 -13.74
C ILE A 118 14.80 -11.41 -14.95
N LEU A 119 14.68 -10.37 -15.77
CA LEU A 119 15.51 -10.25 -16.98
C LEU A 119 16.99 -10.15 -16.61
N ASP A 120 17.34 -9.39 -15.57
CA ASP A 120 18.74 -9.24 -15.15
C ASP A 120 19.33 -10.55 -14.63
N ALA A 121 18.60 -11.24 -13.76
CA ALA A 121 19.02 -12.56 -13.29
C ALA A 121 19.13 -13.58 -14.43
N LEU A 122 18.18 -13.59 -15.38
CA LEU A 122 18.23 -14.49 -16.54
C LEU A 122 19.41 -14.17 -17.47
N LYS A 123 19.77 -12.89 -17.65
CA LYS A 123 21.01 -12.52 -18.37
C LYS A 123 22.21 -13.16 -17.71
N VAL A 124 22.32 -13.12 -16.38
CA VAL A 124 23.46 -13.69 -15.66
C VAL A 124 23.45 -15.23 -15.71
N PHE A 125 22.32 -15.88 -15.44
CA PHE A 125 22.26 -17.35 -15.42
C PHE A 125 22.52 -17.99 -16.78
N PHE A 126 22.01 -17.36 -17.85
CA PHE A 126 22.03 -17.95 -19.19
C PHE A 126 23.01 -17.28 -20.16
N GLY A 127 23.80 -16.29 -19.72
CA GLY A 127 24.75 -15.60 -20.61
C GLY A 127 24.07 -14.79 -21.72
N LEU A 128 22.84 -14.29 -21.49
CA LEU A 128 22.04 -13.65 -22.54
C LEU A 128 22.44 -12.19 -22.74
N GLY A 129 22.26 -11.69 -23.97
CA GLY A 129 22.41 -10.27 -24.27
C GLY A 129 23.86 -9.75 -24.18
N GLY A 130 24.85 -10.65 -24.32
CA GLY A 130 26.27 -10.30 -24.22
C GLY A 130 26.82 -10.30 -22.80
N SER A 131 26.07 -10.80 -21.82
CA SER A 131 26.60 -11.00 -20.47
C SER A 131 27.67 -12.09 -20.46
N ALA A 132 28.68 -11.94 -19.60
CA ALA A 132 29.68 -12.98 -19.34
C ALA A 132 29.17 -14.07 -18.36
N GLY A 133 27.87 -14.04 -18.05
CA GLY A 133 27.19 -14.96 -17.14
C GLY A 133 27.72 -14.90 -15.71
N ILE A 134 27.56 -16.01 -14.97
CA ILE A 134 28.03 -16.14 -13.58
C ILE A 134 29.53 -15.86 -13.48
N ALA A 135 30.35 -16.41 -14.38
CA ALA A 135 31.81 -16.19 -14.37
C ALA A 135 32.20 -14.72 -14.56
N GLY A 136 31.40 -13.96 -15.32
CA GLY A 136 31.56 -12.51 -15.42
C GLY A 136 31.30 -11.81 -14.10
N LEU A 137 30.20 -12.17 -13.44
CA LEU A 137 29.82 -11.62 -12.14
C LEU A 137 30.81 -12.01 -11.03
N GLU A 138 31.39 -13.21 -11.08
CA GLU A 138 32.51 -13.60 -10.22
C GLU A 138 33.71 -12.66 -10.39
N GLY A 139 34.00 -12.27 -11.64
CA GLY A 139 35.03 -11.28 -11.95
C GLY A 139 34.71 -9.88 -11.42
N GLU A 140 33.45 -9.45 -11.52
CA GLU A 140 32.97 -8.18 -10.94
C GLU A 140 33.08 -8.16 -9.41
N PHE A 141 32.87 -9.31 -8.77
CA PHE A 141 32.99 -9.47 -7.32
C PHE A 141 34.37 -9.96 -6.85
N ALA A 142 35.39 -9.98 -7.72
CA ALA A 142 36.72 -10.52 -7.39
C ALA A 142 37.42 -9.77 -6.24
N ALA A 143 37.03 -8.52 -5.96
CA ALA A 143 37.53 -7.75 -4.83
C ALA A 143 36.94 -8.19 -3.47
N TYR A 144 35.91 -9.04 -3.47
CA TYR A 144 35.19 -9.47 -2.28
C TYR A 144 35.62 -10.87 -1.83
N PRO A 145 35.82 -11.11 -0.51
CA PRO A 145 36.21 -12.41 0.02
C PRO A 145 35.25 -13.55 -0.36
N TYR A 146 33.96 -13.25 -0.55
CA TYR A 146 32.93 -14.21 -0.92
C TYR A 146 32.33 -13.93 -2.30
N GLY A 147 33.11 -13.34 -3.22
CA GLY A 147 32.65 -12.96 -4.55
C GLY A 147 32.02 -14.11 -5.35
N GLU A 148 32.63 -15.31 -5.31
CA GLU A 148 32.09 -16.51 -5.98
C GLU A 148 30.70 -16.89 -5.46
N ALA A 149 30.51 -16.88 -4.14
CA ALA A 149 29.21 -17.18 -3.54
C ALA A 149 28.17 -16.08 -3.86
N LEU A 150 28.58 -14.82 -3.82
CA LEU A 150 27.71 -13.68 -4.15
C LEU A 150 27.26 -13.72 -5.62
N ALA A 151 28.12 -14.14 -6.55
CA ALA A 151 27.80 -14.24 -7.97
C ALA A 151 26.69 -15.27 -8.25
N VAL A 152 26.45 -16.22 -7.35
CA VAL A 152 25.34 -17.17 -7.43
C VAL A 152 24.13 -16.70 -6.62
N VAL A 153 24.36 -16.24 -5.38
CA VAL A 153 23.29 -15.86 -4.46
C VAL A 153 22.52 -14.62 -4.94
N VAL A 154 23.23 -13.61 -5.45
CA VAL A 154 22.63 -12.34 -5.90
C VAL A 154 21.61 -12.57 -7.03
N PRO A 155 21.97 -13.20 -8.18
CA PRO A 155 21.01 -13.48 -9.24
C PRO A 155 19.89 -14.43 -8.80
N THR A 156 20.16 -15.36 -7.87
CA THR A 156 19.14 -16.29 -7.36
C THR A 156 18.07 -15.56 -6.56
N LEU A 157 18.48 -14.69 -5.63
CA LEU A 157 17.56 -13.88 -4.84
C LEU A 157 16.83 -12.85 -5.71
N GLU A 158 17.52 -12.28 -6.70
CA GLU A 158 16.94 -11.37 -7.68
C GLU A 158 15.82 -12.03 -8.50
N LEU A 159 16.09 -13.22 -9.05
CA LEU A 159 15.11 -13.99 -9.80
C LEU A 159 13.91 -14.36 -8.93
N ALA A 160 14.15 -14.86 -7.72
CA ALA A 160 13.09 -15.18 -6.78
C ALA A 160 12.24 -13.94 -6.49
N ALA A 161 12.85 -12.84 -6.03
CA ALA A 161 12.15 -11.60 -5.74
C ALA A 161 11.33 -11.10 -6.93
N GLY A 162 11.90 -11.11 -8.14
CA GLY A 162 11.22 -10.69 -9.35
C GLY A 162 9.97 -11.52 -9.66
N VAL A 163 10.07 -12.85 -9.60
CA VAL A 163 8.93 -13.76 -9.83
C VAL A 163 7.82 -13.53 -8.80
N PHE A 164 8.17 -13.48 -7.51
CA PHE A 164 7.19 -13.27 -6.45
C PHE A 164 6.53 -11.88 -6.52
N LEU A 165 7.27 -10.84 -6.93
CA LEU A 165 6.72 -9.49 -7.13
C LEU A 165 5.73 -9.43 -8.30
N VAL A 166 6.07 -10.01 -9.45
CA VAL A 166 5.16 -10.04 -10.62
C VAL A 166 3.84 -10.72 -10.26
N LEU A 167 3.91 -11.87 -9.57
CA LEU A 167 2.74 -12.59 -9.09
C LEU A 167 2.00 -11.85 -7.96
N GLY A 168 2.70 -11.00 -7.20
CA GLY A 168 2.16 -10.36 -6.00
C GLY A 168 1.90 -11.39 -4.91
N LEU A 169 2.81 -12.36 -4.79
CA LEU A 169 2.79 -13.43 -3.81
C LEU A 169 3.84 -13.18 -2.74
N LEU A 170 3.50 -13.45 -1.49
CA LEU A 170 4.27 -13.10 -0.29
C LEU A 170 4.79 -11.66 -0.36
N ALA A 171 3.95 -10.72 -0.82
CA ALA A 171 4.37 -9.36 -1.19
C ALA A 171 5.33 -8.66 -0.22
N PRO A 172 5.11 -8.64 1.11
CA PRO A 172 6.05 -8.00 2.03
C PRO A 172 7.40 -8.72 2.12
N VAL A 173 7.44 -10.03 1.92
CA VAL A 173 8.69 -10.83 1.90
C VAL A 173 9.39 -10.68 0.55
N ALA A 174 8.65 -10.73 -0.55
CA ALA A 174 9.20 -10.53 -1.89
C ALA A 174 9.85 -9.14 -2.03
N ALA A 175 9.18 -8.10 -1.51
CA ALA A 175 9.71 -6.75 -1.47
C ALA A 175 10.93 -6.61 -0.54
N LEU A 176 10.96 -7.34 0.58
CA LEU A 176 12.13 -7.39 1.48
C LEU A 176 13.34 -7.98 0.75
N VAL A 177 13.17 -9.10 0.06
CA VAL A 177 14.26 -9.73 -0.70
C VAL A 177 14.72 -8.81 -1.84
N ALA A 178 13.78 -8.19 -2.55
CA ALA A 178 14.10 -7.20 -3.58
C ALA A 178 14.92 -6.04 -2.99
N LEU A 179 14.51 -5.49 -1.84
CA LEU A 179 15.24 -4.43 -1.13
C LEU A 179 16.65 -4.87 -0.72
N ALA A 180 16.79 -6.09 -0.21
CA ALA A 180 18.08 -6.63 0.21
C ALA A 180 19.06 -6.71 -0.98
N VAL A 181 18.61 -7.30 -2.08
CA VAL A 181 19.44 -7.51 -3.28
C VAL A 181 19.74 -6.21 -4.00
N THR A 182 18.72 -5.38 -4.25
CA THR A 182 18.90 -4.09 -4.93
C THR A 182 19.72 -3.11 -4.08
N GLY A 183 19.61 -3.18 -2.75
CA GLY A 183 20.45 -2.42 -1.83
C GLY A 183 21.91 -2.86 -1.87
N PHE A 184 22.17 -4.16 -1.91
CA PHE A 184 23.53 -4.70 -2.11
C PHE A 184 24.11 -4.27 -3.46
N LEU A 185 23.35 -4.41 -4.55
CA LEU A 185 23.78 -4.01 -5.89
C LEU A 185 24.04 -2.50 -6.01
N LEU A 186 23.19 -1.67 -5.39
CA LEU A 186 23.41 -0.23 -5.29
C LEU A 186 24.73 0.08 -4.58
N ALA A 187 24.98 -0.55 -3.42
CA ALA A 187 26.23 -0.37 -2.69
C ALA A 187 27.44 -0.82 -3.52
N HIS A 188 27.33 -1.93 -4.24
CA HIS A 188 28.39 -2.43 -5.13
C HIS A 188 28.72 -1.43 -6.24
N VAL A 189 27.70 -0.95 -6.98
CA VAL A 189 27.90 -0.03 -8.10
C VAL A 189 28.43 1.33 -7.61
N VAL A 190 27.99 1.81 -6.44
CA VAL A 190 28.54 3.03 -5.82
C VAL A 190 30.00 2.83 -5.42
N ALA A 191 30.36 1.68 -4.83
CA ALA A 191 31.73 1.38 -4.42
C ALA A 191 32.69 1.17 -5.61
N ALA A 192 32.18 0.62 -6.72
CA ALA A 192 32.94 0.48 -7.96
C ALA A 192 33.05 1.81 -8.74
N SER A 193 32.21 2.81 -8.43
CA SER A 193 32.19 4.09 -9.12
C SER A 193 33.39 4.97 -8.73
N PRO A 194 34.10 5.59 -9.69
CA PRO A 194 35.14 6.58 -9.40
C PRO A 194 34.62 7.80 -8.62
N ALA A 195 33.32 8.07 -8.72
CA ALA A 195 32.65 9.17 -8.03
C ALA A 195 32.46 8.91 -6.52
N GLY A 196 32.60 7.66 -6.06
CA GLY A 196 32.27 7.26 -4.69
C GLY A 196 30.84 7.66 -4.31
N ALA A 197 30.65 8.17 -3.09
CA ALA A 197 29.34 8.54 -2.56
C ALA A 197 28.82 9.93 -3.00
N ASN A 198 29.45 10.59 -3.99
CA ASN A 198 29.01 11.92 -4.44
C ASN A 198 27.93 11.83 -5.54
N PRO A 199 26.65 12.15 -5.22
CA PRO A 199 25.53 11.98 -6.15
C PRO A 199 25.59 12.91 -7.37
N PHE A 200 26.31 14.04 -7.28
CA PHE A 200 26.42 15.00 -8.37
C PHE A 200 27.34 14.53 -9.51
N THR A 201 28.08 13.44 -9.29
CA THR A 201 29.05 12.88 -10.24
C THR A 201 28.71 11.45 -10.66
N TRP A 202 27.57 10.93 -10.21
CA TRP A 202 27.11 9.60 -10.58
C TRP A 202 26.68 9.51 -12.04
N ASP A 203 27.01 8.39 -12.66
CA ASP A 203 26.61 8.06 -14.02
C ASP A 203 25.21 7.41 -14.06
N ALA A 204 24.75 7.07 -15.26
CA ALA A 204 23.43 6.47 -15.44
C ALA A 204 23.29 5.09 -14.77
N ALA A 205 24.38 4.34 -14.61
CA ALA A 205 24.34 3.01 -14.00
C ALA A 205 24.06 3.10 -12.50
N VAL A 206 24.75 4.01 -11.79
CA VAL A 206 24.47 4.27 -10.37
C VAL A 206 23.04 4.78 -10.19
N TRP A 207 22.59 5.73 -11.03
CA TRP A 207 21.22 6.25 -10.95
C TRP A 207 20.16 5.17 -11.22
N LEU A 208 20.39 4.25 -12.15
CA LEU A 208 19.50 3.12 -12.38
C LEU A 208 19.39 2.26 -11.11
N ALA A 209 20.51 1.92 -10.46
CA ALA A 209 20.50 1.16 -9.21
C ALA A 209 19.72 1.90 -8.11
N VAL A 210 19.88 3.22 -8.00
CA VAL A 210 19.11 4.05 -7.05
C VAL A 210 17.61 3.96 -7.34
N PHE A 211 17.19 4.11 -8.60
CA PHE A 211 15.78 4.06 -8.96
C PHE A 211 15.16 2.67 -8.76
N VAL A 212 15.89 1.60 -9.06
CA VAL A 212 15.41 0.24 -8.84
C VAL A 212 15.27 -0.05 -7.34
N PHE A 213 16.27 0.32 -6.53
CA PHE A 213 16.19 0.23 -5.06
C PHE A 213 15.02 1.03 -4.49
N ALA A 214 14.86 2.28 -4.92
CA ALA A 214 13.75 3.14 -4.51
C ALA A 214 12.39 2.55 -4.92
N ALA A 215 12.28 1.98 -6.12
CA ALA A 215 11.07 1.32 -6.59
C ALA A 215 10.74 0.06 -5.76
N SER A 216 11.75 -0.73 -5.37
CA SER A 216 11.58 -1.84 -4.43
C SER A 216 11.10 -1.36 -3.05
N LEU A 217 11.61 -0.21 -2.57
CA LEU A 217 11.15 0.41 -1.33
C LEU A 217 9.70 0.87 -1.42
N VAL A 218 9.29 1.46 -2.55
CA VAL A 218 7.89 1.81 -2.79
C VAL A 218 7.02 0.55 -2.73
N LEU A 219 7.42 -0.53 -3.40
CA LEU A 219 6.68 -1.81 -3.39
C LEU A 219 6.52 -2.40 -1.99
N GLN A 220 7.52 -2.22 -1.11
CA GLN A 220 7.45 -2.66 0.28
C GLN A 220 6.28 -2.04 1.05
N PHE A 221 5.94 -0.79 0.77
CA PHE A 221 4.87 -0.04 1.45
C PHE A 221 3.53 -0.07 0.71
N THR A 222 3.50 -0.44 -0.57
CA THR A 222 2.25 -0.47 -1.35
C THR A 222 1.50 -1.80 -1.33
N GLY A 223 2.17 -2.90 -0.95
CA GLY A 223 1.56 -4.25 -0.90
C GLY A 223 1.25 -4.85 -2.28
N PRO A 224 0.47 -5.96 -2.35
CA PRO A 224 0.23 -6.69 -3.61
C PRO A 224 -0.71 -6.00 -4.61
N GLY A 225 -1.53 -5.03 -4.18
CA GLY A 225 -2.61 -4.45 -4.99
C GLY A 225 -3.73 -5.44 -5.34
N LEU A 226 -4.79 -4.98 -6.00
CA LEU A 226 -5.94 -5.85 -6.37
C LEU A 226 -5.59 -7.01 -7.32
N TYR A 227 -4.60 -6.83 -8.20
CA TYR A 227 -4.19 -7.83 -9.19
C TYR A 227 -3.14 -8.82 -8.67
N GLY A 228 -2.76 -8.76 -7.39
CA GLY A 228 -1.81 -9.70 -6.80
C GLY A 228 -2.50 -10.97 -6.31
N VAL A 229 -1.79 -12.10 -6.36
CA VAL A 229 -2.30 -13.37 -5.83
C VAL A 229 -2.65 -13.23 -4.33
N ASP A 230 -1.93 -12.40 -3.57
CA ASP A 230 -2.22 -12.12 -2.16
C ASP A 230 -3.29 -11.05 -1.90
N ALA A 231 -3.96 -10.49 -2.91
CA ALA A 231 -4.96 -9.42 -2.77
C ALA A 231 -6.12 -9.77 -1.83
N GLY A 232 -6.44 -11.07 -1.72
CA GLY A 232 -7.50 -11.60 -0.86
C GLY A 232 -7.16 -11.64 0.63
N ARG A 233 -5.88 -11.59 1.02
CA ARG A 233 -5.45 -11.82 2.41
C ARG A 233 -5.49 -10.55 3.25
N SER A 234 -6.07 -10.64 4.44
CA SER A 234 -6.22 -9.52 5.39
C SER A 234 -4.88 -8.91 5.80
N TRP A 235 -3.83 -9.73 5.92
CA TRP A 235 -2.46 -9.28 6.19
C TRP A 235 -1.85 -8.43 5.07
N ALA A 236 -2.34 -8.57 3.84
CA ALA A 236 -1.91 -7.80 2.68
C ALA A 236 -2.67 -6.45 2.52
N ARG A 237 -3.87 -6.31 3.09
CA ARG A 237 -4.70 -5.10 2.97
C ARG A 237 -4.43 -4.05 4.05
N ARG A 238 -3.92 -4.45 5.22
CA ARG A 238 -3.56 -3.53 6.33
C ARG A 238 -2.15 -3.80 6.90
N PRO A 239 -1.09 -3.69 6.09
CA PRO A 239 0.27 -3.99 6.53
C PRO A 239 0.88 -2.75 7.23
N LEU A 240 0.35 -2.33 8.39
CA LEU A 240 0.94 -1.19 9.09
C LEU A 240 2.26 -1.62 9.76
N ALA A 241 2.24 -2.50 10.76
CA ALA A 241 3.46 -2.91 11.45
C ALA A 241 4.37 -3.83 10.60
N SER A 242 3.80 -4.77 9.85
CA SER A 242 4.57 -5.77 9.11
C SER A 242 5.38 -5.20 7.96
N SER A 243 4.87 -4.18 7.26
CA SER A 243 5.60 -3.54 6.17
C SER A 243 6.85 -2.80 6.68
N TRP A 244 6.74 -2.08 7.80
CA TRP A 244 7.89 -1.42 8.44
C TRP A 244 8.93 -2.43 8.92
N ILE A 245 8.50 -3.54 9.55
CA ILE A 245 9.41 -4.61 9.96
C ILE A 245 10.13 -5.21 8.75
N CYS A 246 9.40 -5.54 7.68
CA CYS A 246 10.00 -6.08 6.48
C CYS A 246 10.94 -5.08 5.77
N ALA A 247 10.60 -3.79 5.75
CA ALA A 247 11.46 -2.75 5.22
C ALA A 247 12.78 -2.66 6.02
N ALA A 248 12.69 -2.62 7.35
CA ALA A 248 13.86 -2.58 8.23
C ALA A 248 14.72 -3.83 8.06
N LEU A 249 14.09 -5.01 7.98
CA LEU A 249 14.79 -6.27 7.73
C LEU A 249 15.42 -6.32 6.34
N GLY A 250 14.79 -5.75 5.30
CA GLY A 250 15.35 -5.71 3.95
C GLY A 250 16.61 -4.85 3.89
N VAL A 251 16.56 -3.65 4.49
CA VAL A 251 17.72 -2.77 4.61
C VAL A 251 18.82 -3.41 5.47
N ALA A 252 18.44 -4.04 6.60
CA ALA A 252 19.39 -4.76 7.44
C ALA A 252 20.02 -5.95 6.70
N ALA A 253 19.24 -6.69 5.92
CA ALA A 253 19.73 -7.80 5.10
C ALA A 253 20.72 -7.32 4.02
N ALA A 254 20.47 -6.17 3.37
CA ALA A 254 21.44 -5.55 2.48
C ALA A 254 22.75 -5.23 3.22
N GLY A 255 22.66 -4.65 4.41
CA GLY A 255 23.83 -4.33 5.25
C GLY A 255 24.59 -5.57 5.72
N VAL A 256 23.90 -6.64 6.10
CA VAL A 256 24.48 -7.94 6.46
C VAL A 256 25.16 -8.57 5.24
N MET A 257 24.49 -8.59 4.09
CA MET A 257 25.05 -9.10 2.85
C MET A 257 26.30 -8.32 2.43
N TRP A 258 26.30 -7.00 2.61
CA TRP A 258 27.47 -6.16 2.39
C TRP A 258 28.60 -6.48 3.36
N TRP A 259 28.34 -6.41 4.66
CA TRP A 259 29.35 -6.60 5.70
C TRP A 259 30.03 -7.97 5.60
N PHE A 260 29.23 -9.04 5.50
CA PHE A 260 29.76 -10.39 5.43
C PHE A 260 30.24 -10.77 4.04
N GLY A 261 29.57 -10.30 2.98
CA GLY A 261 29.93 -10.65 1.61
C GLY A 261 31.19 -9.94 1.11
N THR A 262 31.37 -8.66 1.46
CA THR A 262 32.49 -7.84 0.98
C THR A 262 33.63 -7.72 1.99
N GLY A 263 33.36 -7.90 3.29
CA GLY A 263 34.34 -7.61 4.36
C GLY A 263 34.65 -6.11 4.52
N ILE A 264 33.92 -5.24 3.83
CA ILE A 264 34.09 -3.78 3.85
C ILE A 264 33.07 -3.17 4.80
N ASN A 265 33.51 -2.24 5.65
CA ASN A 265 32.60 -1.49 6.53
C ASN A 265 31.76 -0.51 5.69
N PRO A 266 30.42 -0.59 5.68
CA PRO A 266 29.55 0.28 4.89
C PRO A 266 29.52 1.74 5.37
N LEU A 267 30.07 2.04 6.56
CA LEU A 267 30.08 3.38 7.17
C LEU A 267 31.48 4.01 7.26
N ALA A 268 32.50 3.37 6.66
CA ALA A 268 33.90 3.83 6.70
C ALA A 268 34.21 4.87 5.62
#